data_AF-A0AAN9GII0-F1
#
_entry.id   AF-A0AAN9GII0-F1
#
_cell.length_a   1.000
_cell.length_b   1.000
_cell.length_c   1.000
_cell.angle_alpha   90.00
_cell.angle_beta   90.00
_cell.angle_gamma   90.00
#
_symmetry.space_group_name_H-M   'P 1'
#
loop_
_entity.id
_entity.type
_entity.pdbx_description
1 polymer ?
#
loop_
_entity_poly.entity_id
_entity_poly.type
_entity_poly.pdbx_seq_one_letter_code
_entity_poly.pdbx_strand_id
1 'polypeptide(L)'
;MFVIGRTVQHTHFSALVSNNMKYLLPVLCALFAVSVKGTEASQCACATERLHLRNGPGTTHDVITTLASQQCLPHDGQQQVQGSYTWLHLDYNGQSAWAATNWLRVQTCDDQNQTTSNLQLAGCPKIVTRAEWGARAPKQPHSNMPDLPVYVFIHHGAGTECFDRQACEQKVRDYQNYHMDGHGWNDIGYNFVVGEDGNAYEARGWDAIGAHTRGYNTNGIAISVIGDFSNKVPNEAALNTVKQLIQCGLANHKISHSYTLKGHRDVGTTACPGTAYYNLIQSWPHFVSGTGLYQV
;
A
#
# COMPACT_ATOMS: atom_id res chain seq x y z
N MET A 1 15.13 -69.72 14.43
CA MET A 1 14.83 -68.73 15.49
C MET A 1 15.25 -67.36 14.96
N PHE A 2 14.36 -66.38 15.11
CA PHE A 2 14.29 -65.08 14.44
C PHE A 2 15.57 -64.20 14.42
N VAL A 3 15.65 -63.34 13.39
CA VAL A 3 15.84 -61.85 13.39
C VAL A 3 16.65 -61.45 12.13
N ILE A 4 16.01 -61.05 11.02
CA ILE A 4 15.74 -59.66 10.52
C ILE A 4 16.99 -58.80 10.28
N GLY A 5 17.10 -58.25 9.05
CA GLY A 5 17.76 -56.97 8.77
C GLY A 5 18.63 -56.94 7.52
N ARG A 6 18.04 -56.65 6.35
CA ARG A 6 18.77 -56.36 5.10
C ARG A 6 19.07 -54.87 4.97
N THR A 7 20.24 -54.55 4.43
CA THR A 7 20.60 -53.25 3.86
C THR A 7 21.21 -53.44 2.45
N VAL A 8 20.71 -52.65 1.50
CA VAL A 8 21.45 -51.86 0.47
C VAL A 8 21.85 -52.48 -0.89
N GLN A 9 21.52 -51.68 -1.93
CA GLN A 9 22.08 -51.50 -3.30
C GLN A 9 21.91 -52.62 -4.35
N HIS A 10 21.21 -52.39 -5.48
CA HIS A 10 21.47 -51.57 -6.68
C HIS A 10 22.23 -52.32 -7.78
N THR A 11 21.84 -52.01 -9.03
CA THR A 11 22.45 -52.34 -10.34
C THR A 11 22.02 -53.69 -10.93
N HIS A 12 21.71 -53.88 -12.22
CA HIS A 12 21.39 -53.01 -13.37
C HIS A 12 21.07 -53.94 -14.57
N PHE A 13 20.42 -53.40 -15.62
CA PHE A 13 20.36 -53.88 -17.03
C PHE A 13 19.47 -55.11 -17.33
N SER A 14 18.34 -54.92 -18.02
CA SER A 14 18.18 -54.81 -19.50
C SER A 14 18.44 -56.17 -20.18
N ALA A 15 17.65 -56.70 -21.10
CA ALA A 15 16.37 -56.41 -21.75
C ALA A 15 16.14 -57.67 -22.66
N LEU A 16 14.93 -58.10 -23.04
CA LEU A 16 14.27 -57.84 -24.33
C LEU A 16 13.39 -59.07 -24.71
N VAL A 17 12.19 -58.80 -25.27
CA VAL A 17 11.60 -59.44 -26.49
C VAL A 17 11.11 -60.89 -26.36
N SER A 18 9.93 -61.34 -26.84
CA SER A 18 8.86 -60.79 -27.68
C SER A 18 7.67 -61.79 -27.77
N ASN A 19 6.47 -61.24 -28.02
CA ASN A 19 5.29 -61.78 -28.72
C ASN A 19 4.77 -63.21 -28.44
N ASN A 20 3.51 -63.34 -27.97
CA ASN A 20 2.34 -63.60 -28.84
C ASN A 20 1.06 -64.01 -28.07
N MET A 21 -0.07 -63.52 -28.58
CA MET A 21 -1.40 -64.15 -28.66
C MET A 21 -2.33 -64.34 -27.43
N LYS A 22 -3.36 -63.47 -27.41
CA LYS A 22 -4.82 -63.71 -27.35
C LYS A 22 -5.48 -64.41 -26.13
N TYR A 23 -6.64 -63.83 -25.79
CA TYR A 23 -7.80 -64.32 -25.02
C TYR A 23 -7.84 -64.02 -23.50
N LEU A 24 -8.74 -63.11 -23.08
CA LEU A 24 -10.03 -63.40 -22.42
C LEU A 24 -10.51 -62.23 -21.51
N LEU A 25 -11.74 -61.76 -21.83
CA LEU A 25 -12.73 -60.98 -21.07
C LEU A 25 -12.43 -59.54 -20.54
N PRO A 26 -13.41 -58.62 -20.66
CA PRO A 26 -13.29 -57.28 -20.12
C PRO A 26 -13.69 -57.27 -18.65
N VAL A 27 -12.75 -56.99 -17.75
CA VAL A 27 -13.10 -56.52 -16.41
C VAL A 27 -13.41 -55.04 -16.52
N LEU A 28 -14.69 -54.74 -16.36
CA LEU A 28 -15.26 -53.40 -16.23
C LEU A 28 -14.63 -52.73 -15.00
N CYS A 29 -13.51 -52.02 -15.19
CA CYS A 29 -12.98 -51.10 -14.20
C CYS A 29 -13.47 -49.71 -14.58
N ALA A 30 -14.53 -49.25 -13.92
CA ALA A 30 -14.98 -47.87 -14.00
C ALA A 30 -13.90 -46.95 -13.42
N LEU A 31 -12.97 -46.53 -14.27
CA LEU A 31 -12.17 -45.35 -14.03
C LEU A 31 -13.10 -44.15 -14.16
N PHE A 32 -13.68 -43.72 -13.05
CA PHE A 32 -14.07 -42.32 -12.91
C PHE A 32 -12.79 -41.50 -13.04
N ALA A 33 -12.46 -41.09 -14.26
CA ALA A 33 -11.67 -39.90 -14.46
C ALA A 33 -12.57 -38.74 -13.99
N VAL A 34 -12.49 -38.40 -12.70
CA VAL A 34 -12.86 -37.06 -12.26
C VAL A 34 -11.91 -36.15 -13.03
N SER A 35 -12.40 -35.58 -14.12
CA SER A 35 -11.80 -34.38 -14.69
C SER A 35 -11.97 -33.32 -13.61
N VAL A 36 -10.98 -33.22 -12.73
CA VAL A 36 -10.75 -31.99 -11.99
C VAL A 36 -10.42 -31.00 -13.09
N LYS A 37 -11.43 -30.25 -13.56
CA LYS A 37 -11.17 -28.99 -14.24
C LYS A 37 -10.26 -28.24 -13.28
N GLY A 38 -8.98 -28.16 -13.60
CA GLY A 38 -8.09 -27.24 -12.94
C GLY A 38 -8.81 -25.90 -12.97
N THR A 39 -9.13 -25.38 -11.80
CA THR A 39 -9.64 -24.02 -11.65
C THR A 39 -8.55 -23.12 -12.18
N GLU A 40 -8.64 -22.74 -13.46
CA GLU A 40 -7.96 -21.56 -13.95
C GLU A 40 -8.35 -20.44 -12.98
N ALA A 41 -7.36 -19.81 -12.37
CA ALA A 41 -7.59 -18.71 -11.46
C ALA A 41 -8.43 -17.68 -12.22
N SER A 42 -9.68 -17.47 -11.80
CA SER A 42 -10.55 -16.48 -12.41
C SER A 42 -9.83 -15.13 -12.35
N GLN A 43 -9.65 -14.48 -13.49
CA GLN A 43 -9.03 -13.16 -13.57
C GLN A 43 -10.09 -12.07 -13.39
N CYS A 44 -9.74 -11.05 -12.62
CA CYS A 44 -10.58 -9.94 -12.23
C CYS A 44 -9.94 -8.63 -12.67
N ALA A 45 -10.77 -7.66 -13.03
CA ALA A 45 -10.35 -6.30 -13.32
C ALA A 45 -10.94 -5.35 -12.29
N CYS A 46 -10.09 -4.59 -11.63
CA CYS A 46 -10.46 -3.67 -10.57
C CYS A 46 -10.38 -2.24 -11.07
N ALA A 47 -11.43 -1.46 -10.80
CA ALA A 47 -11.44 -0.05 -11.13
C ALA A 47 -10.37 0.69 -10.32
N THR A 48 -9.52 1.48 -10.98
CA THR A 48 -8.53 2.31 -10.27
C THR A 48 -9.19 3.55 -9.68
N GLU A 49 -10.27 4.02 -10.29
CA GLU A 49 -11.07 5.18 -9.89
C GLU A 49 -12.56 4.89 -10.06
N ARG A 50 -13.43 5.90 -9.89
CA ARG A 50 -14.85 5.75 -10.24
C ARG A 50 -15.00 5.54 -11.75
N LEU A 51 -15.49 4.38 -12.15
CA LEU A 51 -15.49 3.96 -13.56
C LEU A 51 -16.89 3.56 -14.02
N HIS A 52 -17.34 4.13 -15.14
CA HIS A 52 -18.60 3.75 -15.76
C HIS A 52 -18.48 2.40 -16.48
N LEU A 53 -19.36 1.47 -16.12
CA LEU A 53 -19.63 0.24 -16.86
C LEU A 53 -20.70 0.52 -17.91
N ARG A 54 -20.46 0.06 -19.13
CA ARG A 54 -21.35 0.29 -20.28
C ARG A 54 -21.86 -1.01 -20.87
N ASN A 55 -23.00 -0.96 -21.56
CA ASN A 55 -23.60 -2.12 -22.24
C ASN A 55 -22.93 -2.48 -23.57
N GLY A 56 -21.89 -1.76 -23.96
CA GLY A 56 -21.04 -2.06 -25.10
C GLY A 56 -19.72 -1.31 -25.02
N PRO A 57 -18.72 -1.70 -25.83
CA PRO A 57 -17.42 -1.03 -25.86
C PRO A 57 -17.58 0.33 -26.51
N GLY A 58 -17.21 1.42 -25.83
CA GLY A 58 -17.28 2.78 -26.37
C GLY A 58 -18.17 3.72 -25.58
N THR A 59 -17.87 5.01 -25.68
CA THR A 59 -18.57 6.07 -24.94
C THR A 59 -19.98 6.35 -25.44
N THR A 60 -20.35 5.83 -26.62
CA THR A 60 -21.69 5.95 -27.21
C THR A 60 -22.71 4.96 -26.65
N HIS A 61 -22.26 3.96 -25.89
CA HIS A 61 -23.08 2.94 -25.25
C HIS A 61 -23.61 3.42 -23.90
N ASP A 62 -24.77 2.94 -23.48
CA ASP A 62 -25.40 3.38 -22.23
C ASP A 62 -24.58 2.94 -21.03
N VAL A 63 -24.55 3.79 -20.00
CA VAL A 63 -23.98 3.47 -18.70
C VAL A 63 -24.95 2.58 -17.94
N ILE A 64 -24.53 1.35 -17.61
CA ILE A 64 -25.31 0.41 -16.81
C ILE A 64 -25.16 0.76 -15.32
N THR A 65 -23.93 1.04 -14.88
CA THR A 65 -23.62 1.40 -13.49
C THR A 65 -22.26 2.09 -13.39
N THR A 66 -21.86 2.48 -12.18
CA THR A 66 -20.55 3.05 -11.89
C THR A 66 -19.86 2.22 -10.80
N LEU A 67 -18.70 1.65 -11.11
CA LEU A 67 -17.83 1.02 -10.13
C LEU A 67 -17.25 2.06 -9.19
N ALA A 68 -17.20 1.74 -7.90
CA ALA A 68 -16.34 2.47 -6.97
C ALA A 68 -14.87 2.13 -7.25
N SER A 69 -13.95 3.03 -6.84
CA SER A 69 -12.52 2.72 -6.86
C SER A 69 -12.25 1.44 -6.06
N GLN A 70 -11.36 0.60 -6.58
CA GLN A 70 -10.96 -0.72 -6.10
C GLN A 70 -12.02 -1.83 -6.22
N GLN A 71 -13.22 -1.54 -6.74
CA GLN A 71 -14.20 -2.59 -6.99
C GLN A 71 -13.77 -3.44 -8.18
N CYS A 72 -13.74 -4.76 -7.97
CA CYS A 72 -13.29 -5.74 -8.96
C CYS A 72 -14.47 -6.52 -9.55
N LEU A 73 -14.40 -6.80 -10.84
CA LEU A 73 -15.30 -7.71 -11.54
C LEU A 73 -14.52 -8.79 -12.28
N PRO A 74 -15.03 -10.03 -12.37
CA PRO A 74 -14.46 -11.04 -13.25
C PRO A 74 -14.43 -10.56 -14.70
N HIS A 75 -13.44 -11.02 -15.47
CA HIS A 75 -13.36 -10.78 -16.90
C HIS A 75 -12.98 -12.06 -17.64
N ASP A 76 -13.36 -12.13 -18.92
CA ASP A 76 -13.00 -13.23 -19.83
C ASP A 76 -11.81 -12.90 -20.74
N GLY A 77 -11.25 -11.69 -20.60
CA GLY A 77 -10.09 -11.23 -21.36
C GLY A 77 -10.43 -10.71 -22.76
N GLN A 78 -11.71 -10.69 -23.15
CA GLN A 78 -12.11 -10.12 -24.43
C GLN A 78 -11.93 -8.60 -24.41
N GLN A 79 -11.24 -8.08 -25.43
CA GLN A 79 -10.97 -6.67 -25.58
C GLN A 79 -11.42 -6.16 -26.94
N GLN A 80 -11.89 -4.91 -26.99
CA GLN A 80 -12.24 -4.22 -28.23
C GLN A 80 -11.68 -2.80 -28.23
N VAL A 81 -11.07 -2.39 -29.34
CA VAL A 81 -10.59 -1.02 -29.54
C VAL A 81 -11.70 -0.20 -30.19
N GLN A 82 -12.15 0.87 -29.52
CA GLN A 82 -13.15 1.78 -30.06
C GLN A 82 -12.84 3.22 -29.67
N GLY A 83 -12.70 4.08 -30.69
CA GLY A 83 -12.18 5.43 -30.52
C GLY A 83 -10.71 5.38 -30.07
N SER A 84 -10.37 6.16 -29.04
CA SER A 84 -9.01 6.22 -28.47
C SER A 84 -8.74 5.22 -27.34
N TYR A 85 -9.67 4.31 -27.05
CA TYR A 85 -9.61 3.44 -25.87
C TYR A 85 -9.74 1.97 -26.24
N THR A 86 -9.05 1.12 -25.49
CA THR A 86 -9.30 -0.32 -25.44
C THR A 86 -10.28 -0.61 -24.31
N TRP A 87 -11.33 -1.35 -24.62
CA TRP A 87 -12.42 -1.73 -23.71
C TRP A 87 -12.30 -3.20 -23.35
N LEU A 88 -12.38 -3.52 -22.06
CA LEU A 88 -12.36 -4.88 -21.55
C LEU A 88 -13.79 -5.33 -21.22
N HIS A 89 -14.12 -6.55 -21.59
CA HIS A 89 -15.38 -7.20 -21.25
C HIS A 89 -15.35 -7.71 -19.81
N LEU A 90 -16.37 -7.37 -19.03
CA LEU A 90 -16.51 -7.64 -17.60
C LEU A 90 -17.84 -8.35 -17.33
N ASP A 91 -17.85 -9.28 -16.38
CA ASP A 91 -19.08 -9.86 -15.84
C ASP A 91 -19.57 -9.00 -14.66
N TYR A 92 -20.70 -8.33 -14.83
CA TYR A 92 -21.38 -7.61 -13.77
C TYR A 92 -22.67 -8.32 -13.38
N ASN A 93 -22.65 -9.10 -12.30
CA ASN A 93 -23.82 -9.85 -11.79
C ASN A 93 -24.47 -10.75 -12.87
N GLY A 94 -23.66 -11.39 -13.73
CA GLY A 94 -24.12 -12.21 -14.85
C GLY A 94 -24.53 -11.41 -16.09
N GLN A 95 -24.40 -10.08 -16.07
CA GLN A 95 -24.64 -9.21 -17.21
C GLN A 95 -23.33 -8.83 -17.91
N SER A 96 -23.32 -8.88 -19.24
CA SER A 96 -22.23 -8.38 -20.07
C SER A 96 -22.07 -6.87 -19.88
N ALA A 97 -20.84 -6.45 -19.56
CA ALA A 97 -20.49 -5.05 -19.41
C ALA A 97 -19.10 -4.76 -19.98
N TRP A 98 -18.84 -3.49 -20.27
CA TRP A 98 -17.60 -3.03 -20.86
C TRP A 98 -17.09 -1.80 -20.14
N ALA A 99 -15.77 -1.75 -19.91
CA ALA A 99 -15.13 -0.57 -19.34
C ALA A 99 -13.75 -0.34 -19.95
N ALA A 100 -13.32 0.92 -19.97
CA ALA A 100 -12.05 1.29 -20.59
C ALA A 100 -10.86 0.85 -19.73
N THR A 101 -9.91 0.16 -20.37
CA THR A 101 -8.75 -0.48 -19.73
C THR A 101 -7.81 0.48 -19.01
N ASN A 102 -7.74 1.75 -19.43
CA ASN A 102 -6.92 2.78 -18.77
C ASN A 102 -7.29 3.00 -17.29
N TRP A 103 -8.50 2.59 -16.88
CA TRP A 103 -9.01 2.71 -15.51
C TRP A 103 -9.22 1.36 -14.84
N LEU A 104 -8.61 0.29 -15.38
CA LEU A 104 -8.69 -1.06 -14.86
C LEU A 104 -7.30 -1.60 -14.55
N ARG A 105 -7.20 -2.33 -13.42
CA ARG A 105 -6.05 -3.17 -13.08
C ARG A 105 -6.48 -4.63 -13.04
N VAL A 106 -5.82 -5.49 -13.82
CA VAL A 106 -6.10 -6.94 -13.85
C VAL A 106 -5.35 -7.67 -12.71
N GLN A 107 -6.01 -8.59 -12.02
CA GLN A 107 -5.49 -9.43 -10.94
C GLN A 107 -6.26 -10.77 -10.84
N THR A 108 -5.86 -11.68 -9.94
CA THR A 108 -6.57 -12.95 -9.64
C THR A 108 -7.75 -12.72 -8.68
N CYS A 109 -8.88 -13.42 -8.87
CA CYS A 109 -10.12 -13.19 -8.11
C CYS A 109 -10.21 -13.91 -6.74
N ASP A 110 -9.19 -14.65 -6.28
CA ASP A 110 -9.29 -15.50 -5.07
C ASP A 110 -8.16 -15.29 -4.02
N ASP A 111 -7.49 -14.14 -4.04
CA ASP A 111 -6.58 -13.77 -2.95
C ASP A 111 -7.36 -13.15 -1.78
N GLN A 112 -8.17 -13.98 -1.10
CA GLN A 112 -8.73 -13.68 0.21
C GLN A 112 -8.18 -14.66 1.27
N ASN A 113 -6.93 -14.42 1.66
CA ASN A 113 -6.54 -14.55 3.06
C ASN A 113 -6.02 -13.21 3.59
N GLN A 114 -6.82 -12.16 3.40
CA GLN A 114 -6.72 -10.90 4.13
C GLN A 114 -7.87 -10.81 5.13
N THR A 115 -7.64 -11.35 6.33
CA THR A 115 -8.32 -10.90 7.55
C THR A 115 -7.29 -10.31 8.53
N THR A 116 -6.58 -9.29 8.06
CA THR A 116 -6.14 -8.17 8.89
C THR A 116 -6.06 -6.93 8.00
N SER A 117 -6.77 -5.88 8.39
CA SER A 117 -6.76 -4.54 7.81
C SER A 117 -5.36 -4.08 7.37
N ASN A 118 -5.11 -4.03 6.06
CA ASN A 118 -4.04 -3.19 5.52
C ASN A 118 -4.33 -2.90 4.05
N LEU A 119 -5.00 -1.76 3.80
CA LEU A 119 -4.84 -1.02 2.56
C LEU A 119 -3.38 -0.55 2.50
N GLN A 120 -2.45 -1.45 2.17
CA GLN A 120 -1.12 -1.01 1.78
C GLN A 120 -1.25 -0.49 0.36
N LEU A 121 -1.47 0.82 0.27
CA LEU A 121 -1.45 1.59 -0.97
C LEU A 121 -0.22 1.15 -1.81
N ALA A 122 -0.41 0.99 -3.12
CA ALA A 122 0.65 0.45 -3.98
C ALA A 122 1.87 1.38 -3.99
N GLY A 123 3.07 0.80 -3.92
CA GLY A 123 4.33 1.56 -3.90
C GLY A 123 4.67 2.21 -2.55
N CYS A 124 3.91 1.91 -1.49
CA CYS A 124 4.15 2.48 -0.17
C CYS A 124 5.14 1.66 0.66
N PRO A 125 5.93 2.33 1.53
CA PRO A 125 6.77 1.63 2.48
C PRO A 125 5.90 0.78 3.41
N LYS A 126 6.52 -0.08 4.21
CA LYS A 126 5.81 -0.72 5.31
C LYS A 126 5.29 0.35 6.27
N ILE A 127 3.97 0.46 6.36
CA ILE A 127 3.28 1.33 7.32
C ILE A 127 2.73 0.44 8.43
N VAL A 128 3.29 0.61 9.63
CA VAL A 128 2.77 0.04 10.87
C VAL A 128 1.51 0.81 11.23
N THR A 129 0.37 0.14 11.15
CA THR A 129 -0.96 0.71 11.39
C THR A 129 -1.12 1.14 12.85
N ARG A 130 -2.09 2.02 13.09
CA ARG A 130 -2.51 2.40 14.46
C ARG A 130 -2.77 1.21 15.36
N ALA A 131 -3.41 0.16 14.86
CA ALA A 131 -3.67 -1.05 15.63
C ALA A 131 -2.37 -1.79 15.98
N GLU A 132 -1.44 -1.92 15.03
CA GLU A 132 -0.19 -2.64 15.24
C GLU A 132 0.72 -1.99 16.29
N TRP A 133 0.89 -0.66 16.28
CA TRP A 133 1.71 0.01 17.29
C TRP A 133 0.98 0.28 18.61
N GLY A 134 -0.29 -0.16 18.74
CA GLY A 134 -1.05 -0.04 19.97
C GLY A 134 -1.53 1.39 20.25
N ALA A 135 -2.00 2.08 19.23
CA ALA A 135 -2.60 3.40 19.36
C ALA A 135 -3.81 3.37 20.28
N ARG A 136 -3.87 4.33 21.22
CA ARG A 136 -5.15 4.61 21.88
C ARG A 136 -6.07 5.41 20.95
N ALA A 137 -7.36 5.38 21.26
CA ALA A 137 -8.36 6.15 20.54
C ALA A 137 -8.10 7.67 20.66
N PRO A 138 -8.35 8.46 19.60
CA PRO A 138 -8.34 9.92 19.71
C PRO A 138 -9.46 10.39 20.64
N LYS A 139 -9.33 11.59 21.23
CA LYS A 139 -10.36 12.15 22.14
C LYS A 139 -11.69 12.43 21.43
N GLN A 140 -11.63 12.70 20.13
CA GLN A 140 -12.71 13.02 19.21
C GLN A 140 -12.36 12.45 17.82
N PRO A 141 -13.37 12.14 16.98
CA PRO A 141 -13.13 11.75 15.59
C PRO A 141 -12.25 12.78 14.87
N HIS A 142 -11.34 12.32 14.01
CA HIS A 142 -10.53 13.23 13.21
C HIS A 142 -11.40 13.95 12.17
N SER A 143 -11.13 15.24 11.97
CA SER A 143 -11.66 15.95 10.81
C SER A 143 -10.91 15.53 9.56
N ASN A 144 -11.63 15.33 8.46
CA ASN A 144 -11.05 14.99 7.17
C ASN A 144 -10.26 16.17 6.60
N MET A 145 -9.19 15.86 5.86
CA MET A 145 -8.48 16.82 5.04
C MET A 145 -9.45 17.40 4.00
N PRO A 146 -9.64 18.73 3.95
CA PRO A 146 -10.66 19.34 3.09
C PRO A 146 -10.31 19.24 1.60
N ASP A 147 -9.03 19.36 1.26
CA ASP A 147 -8.52 19.36 -0.09
C ASP A 147 -7.25 18.50 -0.19
N LEU A 148 -6.83 18.16 -1.41
CA LEU A 148 -5.57 17.46 -1.65
C LEU A 148 -4.39 18.26 -1.07
N PRO A 149 -3.60 17.70 -0.14
CA PRO A 149 -2.45 18.39 0.44
C PRO A 149 -1.44 18.87 -0.62
N VAL A 150 -1.07 20.14 -0.51
CA VAL A 150 -0.07 20.78 -1.37
C VAL A 150 1.25 21.06 -0.64
N TYR A 151 1.31 20.75 0.66
CA TYR A 151 2.54 20.84 1.45
C TYR A 151 2.93 19.49 2.06
N VAL A 152 4.24 19.25 2.11
CA VAL A 152 4.82 18.20 2.94
C VAL A 152 5.80 18.85 3.91
N PHE A 153 5.58 18.61 5.21
CA PHE A 153 6.43 19.12 6.27
C PHE A 153 7.29 18.02 6.88
N ILE A 154 8.60 18.25 6.88
CA ILE A 154 9.56 17.39 7.58
C ILE A 154 9.73 17.88 9.01
N HIS A 155 9.58 16.95 9.96
CA HIS A 155 9.77 17.17 11.39
C HIS A 155 10.81 16.21 11.97
N HIS A 156 11.32 16.56 13.15
CA HIS A 156 11.99 15.62 14.05
C HIS A 156 11.24 15.52 15.38
N GLY A 157 11.49 14.44 16.12
CA GLY A 157 10.92 14.22 17.45
C GLY A 157 11.58 15.03 18.57
N ALA A 158 12.81 15.50 18.38
CA ALA A 158 13.64 16.17 19.39
C ALA A 158 13.86 15.31 20.66
N GLY A 159 14.07 14.00 20.47
CA GLY A 159 14.28 13.04 21.55
C GLY A 159 15.24 11.92 21.14
N THR A 160 15.35 10.88 21.96
CA THR A 160 16.19 9.71 21.64
C THR A 160 15.61 8.91 20.47
N GLU A 161 16.47 8.42 19.60
CA GLU A 161 16.10 7.54 18.48
C GLU A 161 15.59 6.16 18.93
N CYS A 162 15.15 5.36 17.96
CA CYS A 162 14.77 3.96 18.12
C CYS A 162 15.21 3.19 16.86
N PHE A 163 15.77 1.98 17.00
CA PHE A 163 16.38 1.24 15.88
C PHE A 163 15.73 -0.13 15.63
N ASP A 164 14.82 -0.55 16.50
CA ASP A 164 14.01 -1.75 16.34
C ASP A 164 12.53 -1.41 16.46
N ARG A 165 11.69 -2.29 15.92
CA ARG A 165 10.24 -2.08 15.85
C ARG A 165 9.61 -1.86 17.23
N GLN A 166 9.98 -2.65 18.23
CA GLN A 166 9.37 -2.56 19.56
C GLN A 166 9.69 -1.22 20.22
N ALA A 167 10.94 -0.78 20.15
CA ALA A 167 11.37 0.51 20.66
C ALA A 167 10.68 1.67 19.93
N CYS A 168 10.55 1.58 18.60
CA CYS A 168 9.90 2.62 17.81
C CYS A 168 8.39 2.71 18.07
N GLU A 169 7.69 1.58 18.15
CA GLU A 169 6.28 1.56 18.55
C GLU A 169 6.08 2.21 19.93
N GLN A 170 7.00 1.97 20.88
CA GLN A 170 6.96 2.63 22.18
C GLN A 170 7.13 4.15 22.06
N LYS A 171 8.08 4.62 21.24
CA LYS A 171 8.27 6.06 21.00
C LYS A 171 7.05 6.73 20.36
N VAL A 172 6.38 6.04 19.43
CA VAL A 172 5.15 6.56 18.83
C VAL A 172 4.03 6.67 19.87
N ARG A 173 3.89 5.68 20.76
CA ARG A 173 2.97 5.76 21.92
C ARG A 173 3.32 6.91 22.85
N ASP A 174 4.61 7.13 23.13
CA ASP A 174 5.07 8.24 23.97
C ASP A 174 4.72 9.60 23.34
N TYR A 175 4.87 9.75 22.01
CA TYR A 175 4.43 10.95 21.30
C TYR A 175 2.92 11.14 21.34
N GLN A 176 2.14 10.07 21.19
CA GLN A 176 0.69 10.14 21.32
C GLN A 176 0.28 10.59 22.74
N ASN A 177 0.91 10.00 23.76
CA ASN A 177 0.66 10.35 25.16
C ASN A 177 1.03 11.80 25.46
N TYR A 178 2.22 12.24 25.04
CA TYR A 178 2.66 13.61 25.25
C TYR A 178 1.74 14.64 24.58
N HIS A 179 1.33 14.41 23.33
CA HIS A 179 0.42 15.35 22.64
C HIS A 179 -0.97 15.41 23.27
N MET A 180 -1.54 14.27 23.64
CA MET A 180 -2.90 14.22 24.18
C MET A 180 -2.97 14.59 25.66
N ASP A 181 -2.06 14.09 26.50
CA ASP A 181 -2.08 14.31 27.95
C ASP A 181 -1.29 15.56 28.34
N GLY A 182 -0.14 15.78 27.71
CA GLY A 182 0.72 16.95 27.97
C GLY A 182 0.21 18.24 27.32
N HIS A 183 -0.28 18.16 26.08
CA HIS A 183 -0.77 19.34 25.33
C HIS A 183 -2.28 19.42 25.18
N GLY A 184 -3.01 18.43 25.66
CA GLY A 184 -4.48 18.42 25.57
C GLY A 184 -5.03 18.12 24.17
N TRP A 185 -4.18 17.80 23.19
CA TRP A 185 -4.61 17.61 21.80
C TRP A 185 -5.53 16.41 21.61
N ASN A 186 -6.21 16.39 20.46
CA ASN A 186 -7.11 15.30 20.10
C ASN A 186 -6.38 13.95 19.96
N ASP A 187 -5.19 13.99 19.36
CA ASP A 187 -4.35 12.82 19.05
C ASP A 187 -2.91 13.28 18.77
N ILE A 188 -2.01 12.33 18.52
CA ILE A 188 -0.65 12.59 18.00
C ILE A 188 -0.69 13.62 16.85
N GLY A 189 0.19 14.63 16.87
CA GLY A 189 0.07 15.78 15.96
C GLY A 189 0.47 15.54 14.51
N TYR A 190 1.26 14.51 14.23
CA TYR A 190 1.79 14.21 12.90
C TYR A 190 0.84 13.33 12.07
N ASN A 191 1.01 13.30 10.75
CA ASN A 191 0.33 12.33 9.89
C ASN A 191 1.06 10.99 9.89
N PHE A 192 2.38 11.04 9.78
CA PHE A 192 3.26 9.87 9.86
C PHE A 192 4.44 10.12 10.78
N VAL A 193 4.89 9.06 11.44
CA VAL A 193 6.14 9.04 12.21
C VAL A 193 7.06 7.97 11.60
N VAL A 194 8.37 8.23 11.52
CA VAL A 194 9.35 7.31 10.95
C VAL A 194 10.43 7.02 11.98
N GLY A 195 10.73 5.73 12.19
CA GLY A 195 11.82 5.29 13.06
C GLY A 195 13.13 5.07 12.29
N GLU A 196 14.25 5.02 13.01
CA GLU A 196 15.55 4.60 12.45
C GLU A 196 15.56 3.08 12.14
N ASP A 197 14.51 2.35 12.54
CA ASP A 197 14.23 0.97 12.13
C ASP A 197 13.74 0.86 10.67
N GLY A 198 13.53 1.99 9.98
CA GLY A 198 13.05 2.05 8.61
C GLY A 198 11.54 1.83 8.44
N ASN A 199 10.76 1.74 9.52
CA ASN A 199 9.31 1.64 9.42
C ASN A 199 8.66 3.03 9.42
N ALA A 200 7.58 3.16 8.64
CA ALA A 200 6.62 4.24 8.83
C ALA A 200 5.55 3.79 9.83
N TYR A 201 5.11 4.71 10.67
CA TYR A 201 4.08 4.51 11.69
C TYR A 201 2.92 5.44 11.37
N GLU A 202 1.73 4.86 11.18
CA GLU A 202 0.51 5.61 10.93
C GLU A 202 0.14 6.41 12.19
N ALA A 203 0.30 7.73 12.12
CA ALA A 203 -0.17 8.62 13.17
C ALA A 203 -1.62 9.03 12.84
N ARG A 204 -1.87 10.25 12.36
CA ARG A 204 -3.20 10.60 11.83
C ARG A 204 -3.48 10.05 10.43
N GLY A 205 -2.46 9.56 9.73
CA GLY A 205 -2.59 8.99 8.40
C GLY A 205 -2.83 10.05 7.31
N TRP A 206 -3.26 9.60 6.14
CA TRP A 206 -3.37 10.42 4.93
C TRP A 206 -4.53 11.41 4.96
N ASP A 207 -5.68 10.96 5.47
CA ASP A 207 -6.96 11.63 5.22
C ASP A 207 -7.41 12.56 6.36
N ALA A 208 -6.64 12.63 7.46
CA ALA A 208 -6.97 13.43 8.63
C ALA A 208 -6.11 14.68 8.76
N ILE A 209 -6.73 15.76 9.24
CA ILE A 209 -6.07 17.02 9.59
C ILE A 209 -5.06 16.80 10.73
N GLY A 210 -3.83 17.31 10.54
CA GLY A 210 -2.76 17.29 11.52
C GLY A 210 -2.90 18.29 12.68
N ALA A 211 -1.93 18.30 13.58
CA ALA A 211 -1.70 19.37 14.56
C ALA A 211 -0.20 19.73 14.66
N HIS A 212 0.52 19.57 13.55
CA HIS A 212 1.98 19.63 13.47
C HIS A 212 2.52 21.02 13.12
N THR A 213 1.84 21.75 12.23
CA THR A 213 2.33 23.00 11.65
C THR A 213 1.19 24.01 11.63
N ARG A 214 1.22 24.96 12.57
CA ARG A 214 0.17 25.99 12.69
C ARG A 214 0.01 26.76 11.38
N GLY A 215 -1.22 26.90 10.90
CA GLY A 215 -1.54 27.55 9.62
C GLY A 215 -1.51 26.64 8.38
N TYR A 216 -1.01 25.40 8.52
CA TYR A 216 -0.86 24.47 7.39
C TYR A 216 -1.45 23.07 7.66
N ASN A 217 -2.06 22.84 8.83
CA ASN A 217 -2.61 21.52 9.20
C ASN A 217 -3.74 21.03 8.26
N THR A 218 -4.43 21.94 7.57
CA THR A 218 -5.58 21.66 6.69
C THR A 218 -5.19 21.47 5.23
N ASN A 219 -3.92 21.63 4.86
CA ASN A 219 -3.44 21.50 3.48
C ASN A 219 -2.04 20.88 3.39
N GLY A 220 -1.56 20.28 4.47
CA GLY A 220 -0.23 19.75 4.60
C GLY A 220 -0.20 18.40 5.31
N ILE A 221 0.74 17.54 4.90
CA ILE A 221 1.08 16.29 5.55
C ILE A 221 2.40 16.47 6.29
N ALA A 222 2.46 16.06 7.57
CA ALA A 222 3.73 16.01 8.30
C ALA A 222 4.27 14.59 8.47
N ILE A 223 5.56 14.45 8.18
CA ILE A 223 6.36 13.25 8.42
C ILE A 223 7.42 13.61 9.47
N SER A 224 7.32 13.02 10.66
CA SER A 224 8.26 13.25 11.76
C SER A 224 9.20 12.07 11.93
N VAL A 225 10.52 12.31 11.95
CA VAL A 225 11.50 11.26 12.23
C VAL A 225 11.81 11.22 13.72
N ILE A 226 11.77 10.03 14.34
CA ILE A 226 12.05 9.83 15.77
C ILE A 226 13.54 10.05 16.03
N GLY A 227 13.88 11.14 16.72
CA GLY A 227 15.26 11.48 17.04
C GLY A 227 15.51 12.97 17.19
N ASP A 228 16.74 13.33 17.55
CA ASP A 228 17.25 14.70 17.48
C ASP A 228 18.32 14.81 16.39
N PHE A 229 17.90 15.36 15.26
CA PHE A 229 18.74 15.57 14.10
C PHE A 229 19.33 16.99 14.00
N SER A 230 19.59 17.61 15.14
CA SER A 230 20.29 18.90 15.21
C SER A 230 21.71 18.81 14.65
N ASN A 231 22.45 17.76 15.02
CA ASN A 231 23.88 17.61 14.70
C ASN A 231 24.22 16.37 13.86
N LYS A 232 23.23 15.54 13.52
CA LYS A 232 23.37 14.37 12.66
C LYS A 232 22.13 14.20 11.80
N VAL A 233 22.24 13.52 10.66
CA VAL A 233 21.09 13.18 9.82
C VAL A 233 20.47 11.86 10.29
N PRO A 234 19.17 11.60 9.98
CA PRO A 234 18.61 10.26 10.11
C PRO A 234 19.39 9.21 9.32
N ASN A 235 19.34 7.96 9.74
CA ASN A 235 19.96 6.88 8.97
C ASN A 235 19.28 6.68 7.61
N GLU A 236 19.97 5.93 6.74
CA GLU A 236 19.53 5.69 5.38
C GLU A 236 18.14 5.00 5.31
N ALA A 237 17.85 4.09 6.23
CA ALA A 237 16.57 3.40 6.28
C ALA A 237 15.41 4.38 6.55
N ALA A 238 15.54 5.26 7.55
CA ALA A 238 14.57 6.31 7.83
C ALA A 238 14.42 7.28 6.64
N LEU A 239 15.53 7.75 6.06
CA LEU A 239 15.50 8.67 4.92
C LEU A 239 14.79 8.05 3.70
N ASN A 240 15.06 6.77 3.42
CA ASN A 240 14.40 6.05 2.33
C ASN A 240 12.90 5.90 2.60
N THR A 241 12.51 5.59 3.82
CA THR A 241 11.09 5.49 4.20
C THR A 241 10.35 6.81 4.09
N VAL A 242 10.97 7.94 4.47
CA VAL A 242 10.38 9.27 4.26
C VAL A 242 10.16 9.55 2.76
N LYS A 243 11.17 9.28 1.92
CA LYS A 243 11.03 9.46 0.46
C LYS A 243 9.96 8.54 -0.12
N GLN A 244 9.90 7.28 0.30
CA GLN A 244 8.89 6.31 -0.14
C GLN A 244 7.48 6.73 0.30
N LEU A 245 7.30 7.29 1.50
CA LEU A 245 6.01 7.86 1.91
C LEU A 245 5.57 9.01 0.99
N ILE A 246 6.49 9.91 0.61
CA ILE A 246 6.15 11.00 -0.31
C ILE A 246 5.74 10.45 -1.68
N GLN A 247 6.52 9.51 -2.24
CA GLN A 247 6.20 8.88 -3.53
C GLN A 247 4.89 8.10 -3.50
N CYS A 248 4.64 7.37 -2.41
CA CYS A 248 3.37 6.71 -2.11
C CYS A 248 2.21 7.70 -2.13
N GLY A 249 2.35 8.84 -1.46
CA GLY A 249 1.30 9.85 -1.41
C GLY A 249 1.02 10.47 -2.79
N LEU A 250 2.05 10.68 -3.61
CA LEU A 250 1.90 11.13 -5.00
C LEU A 250 1.16 10.09 -5.85
N ALA A 251 1.62 8.83 -5.83
CA ALA A 251 1.08 7.74 -6.63
C ALA A 251 -0.38 7.39 -6.29
N ASN A 252 -0.82 7.69 -5.06
CA ASN A 252 -2.15 7.37 -4.56
C ASN A 252 -3.03 8.62 -4.36
N HIS A 253 -2.68 9.75 -4.99
CA HIS A 253 -3.45 11.00 -4.92
C HIS A 253 -3.76 11.45 -3.48
N LYS A 254 -2.79 11.27 -2.57
CA LYS A 254 -2.81 11.78 -1.19
C LYS A 254 -1.97 13.04 -1.00
N ILE A 255 -1.09 13.34 -1.96
CA ILE A 255 -0.29 14.57 -2.04
C ILE A 255 -0.36 15.09 -3.49
N SER A 256 -0.42 16.41 -3.67
CA SER A 256 -0.36 17.03 -5.00
C SER A 256 0.97 16.77 -5.69
N HIS A 257 0.96 16.55 -7.01
CA HIS A 257 2.17 16.46 -7.83
C HIS A 257 3.00 17.77 -7.82
N SER A 258 2.34 18.91 -7.56
CA SER A 258 2.99 20.21 -7.41
C SER A 258 3.28 20.58 -5.94
N TYR A 259 3.35 19.58 -5.05
CA TYR A 259 3.58 19.84 -3.63
C TYR A 259 4.83 20.68 -3.38
N THR A 260 4.84 21.37 -2.25
CA THR A 260 5.99 22.07 -1.71
C THR A 260 6.51 21.35 -0.47
N LEU A 261 7.78 20.97 -0.47
CA LEU A 261 8.47 20.38 0.66
C LEU A 261 9.08 21.49 1.53
N LYS A 262 8.85 21.43 2.85
CA LYS A 262 9.42 22.38 3.82
C LYS A 262 9.88 21.67 5.08
N GLY A 263 10.88 22.23 5.76
CA GLY A 263 11.11 21.94 7.16
C GLY A 263 10.13 22.72 8.04
N HIS A 264 9.79 22.22 9.23
CA HIS A 264 8.90 22.97 10.14
C HIS A 264 9.38 24.40 10.42
N ARG A 265 10.70 24.60 10.56
CA ARG A 265 11.32 25.93 10.76
C ARG A 265 11.07 26.94 9.65
N ASP A 266 10.66 26.52 8.45
CA ASP A 266 10.40 27.45 7.34
C ASP A 266 9.16 28.33 7.56
N VAL A 267 8.23 27.87 8.41
CA VAL A 267 6.93 28.51 8.63
C VAL A 267 6.58 28.69 10.10
N GLY A 268 7.54 28.45 11.00
CA GLY A 268 7.35 28.56 12.43
C GLY A 268 8.64 28.89 13.18
N THR A 269 8.51 29.44 14.38
CA THR A 269 9.65 29.73 15.26
C THR A 269 10.07 28.48 16.01
N THR A 270 10.84 27.62 15.35
CA THR A 270 11.29 26.33 15.89
C THR A 270 12.63 25.90 15.30
N ALA A 271 13.39 25.06 16.02
CA ALA A 271 14.58 24.40 15.49
C ALA A 271 14.23 23.14 14.68
N CYS A 272 12.99 22.66 14.68
CA CYS A 272 12.56 21.47 13.94
C CYS A 272 12.75 21.67 12.41
N PRO A 273 13.28 20.70 11.63
CA PRO A 273 13.58 19.29 11.97
C PRO A 273 14.99 19.01 12.48
N GLY A 274 15.67 20.00 13.07
CA GLY A 274 17.09 19.91 13.42
C GLY A 274 18.00 20.35 12.27
N THR A 275 19.14 20.96 12.57
CA THR A 275 19.98 21.65 11.58
C THR A 275 20.60 20.71 10.57
N ALA A 276 21.16 19.59 11.00
CA ALA A 276 21.75 18.62 10.08
C ALA A 276 20.70 18.02 9.12
N TYR A 277 19.52 17.64 9.63
CA TYR A 277 18.46 17.12 8.76
C TYR A 277 17.86 18.20 7.86
N TYR A 278 17.66 19.42 8.36
CA TYR A 278 17.21 20.55 7.56
C TYR A 278 18.15 20.87 6.40
N ASN A 279 19.47 20.83 6.64
CA ASN A 279 20.47 21.03 5.58
C ASN A 279 20.41 19.92 4.52
N LEU A 280 20.13 18.68 4.92
CA LEU A 280 19.97 17.57 3.99
C LEU A 280 18.73 17.73 3.09
N ILE A 281 17.57 18.04 3.67
CA ILE A 281 16.31 18.11 2.89
C ILE A 281 16.28 19.27 1.89
N GLN A 282 17.15 20.28 2.05
CA GLN A 282 17.33 21.35 1.04
C GLN A 282 17.75 20.82 -0.33
N SER A 283 18.37 19.64 -0.38
CA SER A 283 18.75 18.97 -1.63
C SER A 283 17.61 18.15 -2.26
N TRP A 284 16.47 18.01 -1.58
CA TRP A 284 15.40 17.15 -2.06
C TRP A 284 14.53 17.87 -3.09
N PRO A 285 13.90 17.12 -4.02
CA PRO A 285 12.92 17.68 -4.94
C PRO A 285 11.82 18.44 -4.20
N HIS A 286 11.31 19.51 -4.82
CA HIS A 286 10.23 20.36 -4.30
C HIS A 286 10.56 21.12 -3.00
N PHE A 287 11.80 21.11 -2.52
CA PHE A 287 12.17 21.89 -1.34
C PHE A 287 12.11 23.40 -1.62
N VAL A 288 11.49 24.15 -0.70
CA VAL A 288 11.41 25.62 -0.77
C VAL A 288 11.63 26.22 0.61
N SER A 289 12.73 26.97 0.78
CA SER A 289 13.06 27.63 2.05
C SER A 289 12.13 28.82 2.39
N GLY A 290 11.92 29.05 3.69
CA GLY A 290 11.21 30.21 4.22
C GLY A 290 9.70 30.25 3.89
N THR A 291 9.06 31.39 4.17
CA THR A 291 7.62 31.59 3.94
C THR A 291 7.27 31.94 2.48
N GLY A 292 8.25 31.93 1.57
CA GLY A 292 8.02 32.20 0.16
C GLY A 292 7.00 31.21 -0.41
N LEU A 293 5.84 31.72 -0.80
CA LEU A 293 4.85 30.98 -1.59
C LEU A 293 5.42 30.84 -3.00
N TYR A 294 5.38 29.64 -3.58
CA TYR A 294 5.46 29.50 -5.03
C TYR A 294 4.24 30.21 -5.60
N GLN A 295 4.45 31.36 -6.25
CA GLN A 295 3.49 31.85 -7.23
C GLN A 295 3.62 30.94 -8.45
N VAL A 296 2.56 30.18 -8.72
CA VAL A 296 2.31 29.55 -10.02
C VAL A 296 2.14 30.62 -11.09
#